data_AF-A0A432UCV4-F1
#
_entry.id   AF-A0A432UCV4-F1
#
_cell.length_a   1.000
_cell.length_b   1.000
_cell.length_c   1.000
_cell.angle_alpha   90.00
_cell.angle_beta   90.00
_cell.angle_gamma   90.00
#
_symmetry.space_group_name_H-M   'P 1'
#
loop_
_entity.id
_entity.type
_entity.pdbx_description
1 polymer ?
#
loop_
_entity_poly.entity_id
_entity_poly.type
_entity_poly.pdbx_seq_one_letter_code
_entity_poly.pdbx_strand_id
1 'polypeptide(L)'
;MKVMIALKKEHELPIPSLTKNQRIKLQVEKEYYESKINCLIDMNMPMKLVLLACWDAPVERDNLRSKWGQQRFIKKCLRYYKKKLKEIERREKRLRS
;
A
#
# COMPACT_ATOMS: atom_id res chain seq x y z
N MET A 1 -14.57 29.59 -17.06
CA MET A 1 -14.13 28.19 -17.32
C MET A 1 -13.45 27.67 -16.06
N LYS A 2 -13.92 26.56 -15.48
CA LYS A 2 -13.39 26.01 -14.23
C LYS A 2 -12.07 25.29 -14.49
N VAL A 3 -11.04 25.70 -13.76
CA VAL A 3 -9.69 25.14 -13.73
C VAL A 3 -9.76 23.72 -13.18
N MET A 4 -9.37 22.72 -13.98
CA MET A 4 -9.12 21.36 -13.48
C MET A 4 -7.70 21.31 -12.90
N ILE A 5 -7.61 21.52 -11.59
CA ILE A 5 -6.37 21.34 -10.83
C ILE A 5 -6.02 19.86 -10.88
N ALA A 6 -4.94 19.52 -11.56
CA ALA A 6 -4.30 18.21 -11.47
C ALA A 6 -3.75 18.02 -10.05
N LEU A 7 -4.58 17.50 -9.15
CA LEU A 7 -4.12 17.01 -7.86
C LEU A 7 -3.35 15.70 -8.08
N LYS A 8 -2.06 15.82 -8.45
CA LYS A 8 -1.06 14.84 -8.02
C LYS A 8 -0.94 14.96 -6.51
N LYS A 9 -1.95 14.49 -5.77
CA LYS A 9 -1.76 14.18 -4.36
C LYS A 9 -0.83 12.98 -4.36
N GLU A 10 0.44 13.22 -4.03
CA GLU A 10 1.26 12.16 -3.48
C GLU A 10 0.40 11.49 -2.41
N HIS A 11 0.12 10.21 -2.58
CA HIS A 11 -0.60 9.41 -1.59
C HIS A 11 0.33 9.33 -0.37
N GLU A 12 0.36 10.39 0.42
CA GLU A 12 0.92 10.36 1.77
C GLU A 12 0.13 9.29 2.50
N LEU A 13 0.85 8.31 3.06
CA LEU A 13 0.24 7.31 3.91
C LEU A 13 -0.56 8.01 5.00
N PRO A 14 -1.68 7.44 5.48
CA PRO A 14 -2.43 7.96 6.61
C PRO A 14 -1.67 7.81 7.95
N ILE A 15 -0.34 7.84 7.91
CA ILE A 15 0.59 7.90 9.02
C ILE A 15 1.13 9.35 9.09
N PRO A 16 0.29 10.39 9.24
CA PRO A 16 0.82 11.73 9.40
C PRO A 16 1.52 11.83 10.76
N SER A 17 2.77 12.32 10.72
CA SER A 17 3.41 13.09 11.79
C SER A 17 3.53 12.52 13.21
N LEU A 18 3.52 11.20 13.44
CA LEU A 18 3.64 10.67 14.82
C LEU A 18 4.98 11.00 15.51
N THR A 19 6.04 11.28 14.76
CA THR A 19 7.35 11.63 15.34
C THR A 19 8.27 12.31 14.32
N LYS A 20 9.19 13.15 14.79
CA LYS A 20 10.28 13.72 13.96
C LYS A 20 11.39 12.69 13.67
N ASN A 21 11.43 11.58 14.41
CA ASN A 21 12.46 10.56 14.27
C ASN A 21 12.25 9.74 12.98
N GLN A 22 13.15 9.92 12.02
CA GLN A 22 13.10 9.23 10.71
C GLN A 22 13.17 7.70 10.83
N ARG A 23 13.89 7.15 11.82
CA ARG A 23 13.97 5.70 12.02
C ARG A 23 12.63 5.11 12.41
N ILE A 24 11.95 5.76 13.36
CA ILE A 24 10.61 5.35 13.80
C ILE A 24 9.62 5.47 12.63
N LYS A 25 9.69 6.55 11.83
CA LYS A 25 8.84 6.67 10.63
C LYS A 25 9.03 5.49 9.67
N LEU A 26 10.27 5.13 9.34
CA LEU A 26 10.55 4.01 8.45
C LEU A 26 10.07 2.68 9.03
N GLN A 27 10.21 2.48 10.34
CA GLN A 27 9.73 1.29 11.02
C GLN A 27 8.19 1.18 10.92
N VAL A 28 7.46 2.24 11.21
CA VAL A 28 5.99 2.23 11.13
C VAL A 28 5.52 2.05 9.68
N GLU A 29 6.17 2.70 8.72
CA GLU A 29 5.86 2.48 7.29
C GLU A 29 6.10 1.02 6.89
N LYS A 30 7.19 0.40 7.37
CA LYS A 30 7.51 -1.00 7.11
C LYS A 30 6.45 -1.92 7.71
N GLU A 31 6.13 -1.76 8.99
CA GLU A 31 5.11 -2.53 9.71
C GLU A 31 3.74 -2.40 9.05
N TYR A 32 3.39 -1.19 8.58
CA TYR A 32 2.16 -0.96 7.83
C TYR A 32 2.06 -1.83 6.58
N TYR A 33 3.08 -1.80 5.71
CA TYR A 33 3.05 -2.58 4.47
C TYR A 33 3.22 -4.09 4.71
N GLU A 34 4.00 -4.51 5.72
CA GLU A 34 4.09 -5.91 6.13
C GLU A 34 2.73 -6.44 6.58
N SER A 35 2.01 -5.69 7.42
CA SER A 35 0.66 -6.03 7.86
C SER A 35 -0.30 -6.18 6.68
N LYS A 36 -0.27 -5.25 5.71
CA LYS A 36 -1.07 -5.35 4.46
C LYS A 36 -0.76 -6.62 3.68
N ILE A 37 0.52 -7.00 3.56
CA ILE A 37 0.93 -8.20 2.83
C ILE A 37 0.46 -9.46 3.53
N ASN A 38 0.67 -9.57 4.85
CA ASN A 38 0.26 -10.74 5.63
C ASN A 38 -1.26 -10.93 5.55
N CYS A 39 -2.00 -9.84 5.72
CA CYS A 39 -3.45 -9.77 5.54
C CYS A 39 -3.89 -10.35 4.18
N LEU A 40 -3.19 -10.01 3.09
CA LEU A 40 -3.53 -10.51 1.75
C LEU A 40 -3.04 -11.93 1.43
N ILE A 41 -1.98 -12.42 2.09
CA ILE A 41 -1.44 -13.76 1.88
C ILE A 41 -2.32 -14.82 2.56
N ASP A 42 -2.83 -14.53 3.75
CA ASP A 42 -3.64 -15.49 4.51
C ASP A 42 -5.01 -15.78 3.85
N MET A 43 -5.39 -14.98 2.84
CA MET A 43 -6.49 -15.17 1.88
C MET A 43 -7.88 -15.56 2.45
N ASN A 44 -8.06 -15.52 3.77
CA ASN A 44 -9.29 -15.99 4.43
C ASN A 44 -10.30 -14.87 4.70
N MET A 45 -10.17 -13.73 4.01
CA MET A 45 -11.06 -12.59 4.20
C MET A 45 -12.07 -12.42 3.08
N PRO A 46 -13.31 -11.96 3.40
CA PRO A 46 -14.27 -11.49 2.42
C PRO A 46 -13.67 -10.42 1.50
N MET A 47 -13.98 -10.49 0.20
CA MET A 47 -13.46 -9.57 -0.81
C MET A 47 -13.75 -8.08 -0.49
N LYS A 48 -14.86 -7.80 0.22
CA LYS A 48 -15.17 -6.44 0.69
C LYS A 48 -14.10 -5.89 1.65
N LEU A 49 -13.59 -6.72 2.56
CA LEU A 49 -12.51 -6.34 3.47
C LEU A 49 -11.19 -6.20 2.72
N VAL A 50 -10.92 -7.06 1.74
CA VAL A 50 -9.76 -6.93 0.85
C VAL A 50 -9.77 -5.58 0.12
N LEU A 51 -10.93 -5.12 -0.36
CA LEU A 51 -11.04 -3.81 -1.02
C LEU A 51 -10.77 -2.65 -0.07
N LEU A 52 -11.25 -2.73 1.16
CA LEU A 52 -10.97 -1.74 2.20
C LEU A 52 -9.49 -1.73 2.58
N ALA A 53 -8.92 -2.92 2.77
CA ALA A 53 -7.50 -3.08 3.06
C ALA A 53 -6.63 -2.55 1.92
N CYS A 54 -7.08 -2.69 0.67
CA CYS A 54 -6.36 -2.26 -0.53
C CYS A 54 -6.71 -0.86 -1.05
N TRP A 55 -7.45 -0.06 -0.29
CA TRP A 55 -7.95 1.24 -0.76
C TRP A 55 -6.83 2.23 -1.14
N ASP A 56 -5.68 2.12 -0.47
CA ASP A 56 -4.50 2.96 -0.68
C ASP A 56 -3.61 2.52 -1.84
N ALA A 57 -3.82 1.31 -2.39
CA ALA A 57 -3.06 0.85 -3.54
C ALA A 57 -3.62 1.44 -4.85
N PRO A 58 -2.83 2.23 -5.61
CA PRO A 58 -3.25 2.82 -6.88
C PRO A 58 -3.16 1.79 -8.01
N VAL A 59 -3.93 0.70 -7.88
CA VAL A 59 -3.98 -0.39 -8.86
C VAL A 59 -5.34 -0.42 -9.54
N GLU A 60 -5.35 -0.75 -10.83
CA GLU A 60 -6.59 -0.92 -11.58
C GLU A 60 -7.45 -2.04 -10.97
N ARG A 61 -8.72 -1.71 -10.74
CA ARG A 61 -9.72 -2.66 -10.25
C ARG A 61 -10.11 -3.59 -11.39
N ASP A 62 -9.70 -4.85 -11.29
CA ASP A 62 -10.18 -5.91 -12.20
C ASP A 62 -11.67 -6.25 -11.92
N ASN A 63 -12.28 -7.10 -12.73
CA ASN A 63 -13.65 -7.57 -12.49
C ASN A 63 -13.73 -8.42 -11.21
N LEU A 64 -14.14 -7.78 -10.10
CA LEU A 64 -14.22 -8.42 -8.78
C LEU A 64 -15.40 -9.39 -8.62
N ARG A 65 -16.25 -9.54 -9.64
CA ARG A 65 -17.33 -10.54 -9.64
C ARG A 65 -16.81 -11.94 -9.94
N SER A 66 -15.66 -12.07 -10.61
CA SER A 66 -15.06 -13.37 -10.92
C SER A 66 -13.93 -13.74 -9.95
N LYS A 67 -13.80 -15.02 -9.59
CA LYS A 67 -12.70 -15.51 -8.75
C LYS A 67 -11.33 -15.16 -9.35
N TRP A 68 -11.19 -15.27 -10.68
CA TRP A 68 -9.99 -14.90 -11.41
C TRP A 68 -9.66 -13.40 -11.30
N GLY A 69 -10.66 -12.53 -11.44
CA GLY A 69 -10.46 -11.08 -11.30
C GLY A 69 -10.12 -10.69 -9.87
N GLN A 70 -10.72 -11.32 -8.86
CA GLN A 70 -10.36 -11.15 -7.45
C GLN A 70 -8.90 -11.52 -7.19
N GLN A 71 -8.47 -12.70 -7.65
CA GLN A 71 -7.08 -13.14 -7.50
C GLN A 71 -6.09 -12.22 -8.23
N ARG A 72 -6.44 -11.74 -9.43
CA ARG A 72 -5.60 -10.81 -10.18
C ARG A 72 -5.46 -9.46 -9.45
N PHE A 73 -6.56 -8.93 -8.93
CA PHE A 73 -6.55 -7.71 -8.12
C PHE A 73 -5.66 -7.87 -6.88
N ILE A 74 -5.83 -8.96 -6.12
CA ILE A 74 -4.99 -9.25 -4.94
C ILE A 74 -3.50 -9.32 -5.34
N LYS A 75 -3.16 -9.99 -6.44
CA LYS A 75 -1.79 -10.05 -6.97
C LYS A 75 -1.24 -8.66 -7.31
N LYS A 76 -2.05 -7.77 -7.91
CA LYS A 76 -1.63 -6.39 -8.20
C LYS A 76 -1.35 -5.62 -6.89
N CYS A 77 -2.24 -5.71 -5.90
CA CYS A 77 -2.04 -5.09 -4.58
C CYS A 77 -0.78 -5.61 -3.89
N LEU A 78 -0.61 -6.93 -3.81
CA LEU A 78 0.59 -7.57 -3.24
C LEU A 78 1.87 -7.10 -3.94
N ARG A 79 1.87 -6.99 -5.27
CA ARG A 79 3.02 -6.49 -6.04
C ARG A 79 3.34 -5.04 -5.68
N TYR A 80 2.32 -4.19 -5.52
CA TYR A 80 2.49 -2.81 -5.10
C TYR A 80 3.10 -2.71 -3.70
N TYR A 81 2.53 -3.40 -2.71
CA TYR A 81 3.02 -3.36 -1.33
C TYR A 81 4.44 -3.93 -1.17
N LYS A 82 4.75 -5.04 -1.86
CA LYS A 82 6.13 -5.58 -1.89
C LYS A 82 7.12 -4.60 -2.51
N LYS A 83 6.71 -3.84 -3.53
CA LYS A 83 7.55 -2.77 -4.11
C LYS A 83 7.79 -1.67 -3.07
N LYS A 84 6.76 -1.26 -2.32
CA LYS A 84 6.89 -0.26 -1.26
C LYS A 84 7.82 -0.68 -0.14
N LEU A 85 7.75 -1.93 0.32
CA LEU A 85 8.74 -2.45 1.27
C LEU A 85 10.17 -2.36 0.75
N LYS A 86 10.42 -2.77 -0.50
CA LYS A 86 11.75 -2.64 -1.09
C LYS A 86 12.23 -1.18 -1.20
N GLU A 87 11.33 -0.23 -1.45
CA GLU A 87 11.66 1.21 -1.45
C GLU A 87 12.07 1.67 -0.04
N ILE A 88 11.36 1.23 1.00
CA ILE A 88 11.67 1.52 2.41
C ILE A 88 13.00 0.91 2.84
N GLU A 89 13.24 -0.37 2.53
CA GLU A 89 14.51 -1.06 2.84
C GLU A 89 15.72 -0.35 2.19
N ARG A 90 15.56 0.16 0.97
CA ARG A 90 16.60 0.96 0.30
C ARG A 90 16.84 2.29 1.00
N ARG A 91 15.78 2.97 1.46
CA ARG A 91 15.89 4.22 2.24
C ARG A 91 16.57 3.95 3.59
N GLU A 92 16.22 2.87 4.26
CA GLU A 92 16.84 2.46 5.53
C GLU A 92 18.34 2.21 5.38
N LYS A 93 18.76 1.48 4.33
CA LYS A 93 20.19 1.27 4.04
C LYS A 93 20.95 2.58 3.87
N ARG A 94 20.37 3.55 3.14
CA ARG A 94 20.98 4.88 2.92
C ARG A 94 21.11 5.73 4.18
N LEU A 95 20.29 5.49 5.22
CA LEU A 95 20.41 6.20 6.50
C LEU A 95 21.40 5.52 7.46
N ARG A 96 21.80 4.28 7.18
CA ARG A 96 22.80 3.52 7.95
C ARG A 96 24.21 3.64 7.37
N SER A 97 24.33 3.88 6.06
CA SER A 97 25.56 4.27 5.36
C SER A 97 25.91 5.73 5.62
#